data_AF-A0AAV4JKD8-F1
#
_entry.id   AF-A0AAV4JKD8-F1
#
_cell.length_a   1.000
_cell.length_b   1.000
_cell.length_c   1.000
_cell.angle_alpha   90.00
_cell.angle_beta   90.00
_cell.angle_gamma   90.00
#
_symmetry.space_group_name_H-M   'P 1'
#
loop_
_entity.id
_entity.type
_entity.pdbx_description
1 polymer ?
#
loop_
_entity_poly.entity_id
_entity_poly.type
_entity_poly.pdbx_seq_one_letter_code
_entity_poly.pdbx_strand_id
1 'polypeptide(L)'
;MLSLLEHMYHELGLVEEFNINPIVLKRWLLCVQENYRNNPFHNFRHCFCVSQMMYGMIHLCKLWERMATEDLGILLTAAVCHDLDHPGYNNTYQINARTELAIRYNDISPLENHHCAVAFQILSNPDTNIFANVDKDTFKRIRAGITMLILATDMARHAEIMESFKEKLSSGFNDRNKDHLDTLKMVLIKCCDISNEVRPMEVSEPWVDCLLEEYFNQSDREKMEGLPVAPFMDRDKVTKPTAQIGFIKFVLIPMFETVAKVFTQIDEVMVQPLKTAKDRYEEMKSVEEAQKQATISRRLDRKSSKGVTNMAATASKSNSHTQTDNCTSSSSPPPPPQSTTLTPVAL
;
A
#
# COMPACT_ATOMS: atom_id res chain seq x y z
N MET A 1 -16.45 -11.41 8.14
CA MET A 1 -16.29 -10.32 7.15
C MET A 1 -17.48 -10.29 6.21
N LEU A 2 -17.77 -11.34 5.44
CA LEU A 2 -18.97 -11.39 4.56
C LEU A 2 -20.27 -10.96 5.23
N SER A 3 -20.65 -11.57 6.36
CA SER A 3 -21.88 -11.20 7.07
C SER A 3 -21.90 -9.77 7.61
N LEU A 4 -20.72 -9.19 7.86
CA LEU A 4 -20.61 -7.79 8.28
C LEU A 4 -20.82 -6.86 7.07
N LEU A 5 -20.27 -7.20 5.90
CA LEU A 5 -20.55 -6.48 4.66
C LEU A 5 -22.04 -6.57 4.31
N GLU A 6 -22.64 -7.76 4.39
CA GLU A 6 -24.09 -7.95 4.22
C GLU A 6 -24.89 -7.06 5.17
N HIS A 7 -24.52 -7.04 6.45
CA HIS A 7 -25.15 -6.18 7.45
C HIS A 7 -25.05 -4.69 7.08
N MET A 8 -23.92 -4.20 6.58
CA MET A 8 -23.76 -2.81 6.18
C MET A 8 -24.75 -2.41 5.08
N TYR A 9 -25.02 -3.29 4.10
CA TYR A 9 -26.00 -3.03 3.05
C TYR A 9 -27.43 -2.94 3.58
N HIS A 10 -27.79 -3.80 4.53
CA HIS A 10 -29.11 -3.75 5.18
C HIS A 10 -29.26 -2.54 6.09
N GLU A 11 -28.27 -2.25 6.94
CA GLU A 11 -28.34 -1.18 7.93
C GLU A 11 -28.39 0.21 7.28
N LEU A 12 -27.64 0.41 6.20
CA LEU A 12 -27.67 1.65 5.43
C LEU A 12 -28.91 1.79 4.52
N GLY A 13 -29.84 0.83 4.53
CA GLY A 13 -31.06 0.84 3.70
C GLY A 13 -30.80 0.65 2.20
N LEU A 14 -29.63 0.13 1.81
CA LEU A 14 -29.24 -0.04 0.40
C LEU A 14 -29.99 -1.20 -0.26
N VAL A 15 -30.38 -2.20 0.54
CA VAL A 15 -31.20 -3.32 0.07
C VAL A 15 -32.56 -2.83 -0.40
N GLU A 16 -33.17 -1.92 0.35
CA GLU A 16 -34.44 -1.29 0.02
C GLU A 16 -34.28 -0.29 -1.14
N GLU A 17 -33.27 0.58 -1.08
CA GLU A 17 -33.00 1.62 -2.09
C GLU A 17 -32.85 1.02 -3.50
N PHE A 18 -32.06 -0.05 -3.64
CA PHE A 18 -31.81 -0.68 -4.94
C PHE A 18 -32.67 -1.90 -5.22
N ASN A 19 -33.64 -2.20 -4.34
CA ASN A 19 -34.48 -3.40 -4.40
C ASN A 19 -33.62 -4.68 -4.57
N ILE A 20 -32.56 -4.81 -3.77
CA ILE A 20 -31.61 -5.92 -3.85
C ILE A 20 -32.28 -7.19 -3.34
N ASN A 21 -32.21 -8.28 -4.12
CA ASN A 21 -32.57 -9.59 -3.60
C ASN A 21 -31.53 -10.04 -2.54
N PRO A 22 -31.91 -10.31 -1.28
CA PRO A 22 -30.93 -10.65 -0.23
C PRO A 22 -30.09 -11.91 -0.52
N ILE A 23 -30.61 -12.85 -1.31
CA ILE A 23 -29.84 -14.03 -1.74
C ILE A 23 -28.78 -13.63 -2.78
N VAL A 24 -29.13 -12.73 -3.69
CA VAL A 24 -28.19 -12.19 -4.70
C VAL A 24 -27.11 -11.36 -4.03
N LEU A 25 -27.43 -10.60 -2.97
CA LEU A 25 -26.43 -9.88 -2.17
C LEU A 25 -25.36 -10.83 -1.60
N LYS A 26 -25.79 -11.96 -1.02
CA LYS A 26 -24.87 -12.99 -0.48
C LYS A 26 -24.00 -13.59 -1.57
N ARG A 27 -24.60 -13.97 -2.72
CA ARG A 27 -23.88 -14.54 -3.86
C ARG A 27 -22.87 -13.55 -4.43
N TRP A 28 -23.25 -12.28 -4.55
CA TRP A 28 -22.36 -11.22 -5.00
C TRP A 28 -21.16 -11.05 -4.06
N LEU A 29 -21.38 -10.97 -2.74
CA LEU A 29 -20.29 -10.86 -1.76
C LEU A 29 -19.35 -12.08 -1.79
N LEU A 30 -19.89 -13.29 -1.95
CA LEU A 30 -19.09 -14.51 -2.12
C LEU A 30 -18.25 -14.45 -3.40
N CYS A 31 -18.86 -14.07 -4.52
CA CYS A 31 -18.15 -13.94 -5.80
C CYS A 31 -17.07 -12.85 -5.75
N VAL A 32 -17.33 -11.72 -5.10
CA VAL A 32 -16.32 -10.68 -4.83
C VAL A 32 -15.15 -11.27 -4.05
N GLN A 33 -15.41 -11.98 -2.94
CA GLN A 33 -14.36 -12.62 -2.15
C GLN A 33 -13.52 -13.60 -2.99
N GLU A 34 -14.16 -14.42 -3.81
CA GLU A 34 -13.48 -15.38 -4.69
C GLU A 34 -12.60 -14.72 -5.76
N ASN A 35 -12.90 -13.48 -6.14
CA ASN A 35 -12.11 -12.69 -7.09
C ASN A 35 -11.08 -11.77 -6.42
N TYR A 36 -10.96 -11.78 -5.09
CA TYR A 36 -9.80 -11.22 -4.39
C TYR A 36 -8.70 -12.29 -4.27
N ARG A 37 -7.47 -11.93 -4.63
CA ARG A 37 -6.33 -12.85 -4.54
C ARG A 37 -5.76 -12.92 -3.13
N ASN A 38 -4.98 -13.96 -2.87
CA ASN A 38 -4.26 -14.17 -1.61
C ASN A 38 -2.89 -13.46 -1.60
N ASN A 39 -2.87 -12.16 -1.91
CA ASN A 39 -1.65 -11.36 -1.77
C ASN A 39 -1.41 -11.00 -0.30
N PRO A 40 -0.18 -10.66 0.12
CA PRO A 40 0.09 -10.26 1.50
C PRO A 40 -0.73 -9.03 1.94
N PHE A 41 -0.86 -8.00 1.10
CA PHE A 41 -1.58 -6.76 1.39
C PHE A 41 -2.89 -6.65 0.62
N HIS A 42 -2.85 -6.61 -0.72
CA HIS A 42 -4.04 -6.37 -1.54
C HIS A 42 -4.90 -7.65 -1.67
N ASN A 43 -5.64 -7.97 -0.62
CA ASN A 43 -6.46 -9.17 -0.46
C ASN A 43 -7.87 -8.84 0.06
N PHE A 44 -8.72 -9.85 0.25
CA PHE A 44 -10.10 -9.64 0.69
C PHE A 44 -10.22 -8.98 2.08
N ARG A 45 -9.20 -9.11 2.94
CA ARG A 45 -9.20 -8.43 4.24
C ARG A 45 -8.94 -6.93 4.07
N HIS A 46 -8.12 -6.51 3.10
CA HIS A 46 -7.93 -5.10 2.76
C HIS A 46 -9.24 -4.50 2.25
N CYS A 47 -9.90 -5.16 1.28
CA CYS A 47 -11.27 -4.84 0.85
C CYS A 47 -12.23 -4.62 2.03
N PHE A 48 -12.23 -5.55 3.00
CA PHE A 48 -13.06 -5.42 4.18
C PHE A 48 -12.69 -4.20 5.04
N CYS A 49 -11.40 -3.93 5.25
CA CYS A 49 -10.93 -2.75 5.99
C CYS A 49 -11.35 -1.43 5.33
N VAL A 50 -11.26 -1.32 4.01
CA VAL A 50 -11.69 -0.13 3.26
C VAL A 50 -13.21 0.04 3.35
N SER A 51 -13.96 -1.03 3.12
CA SER A 51 -15.43 -1.03 3.22
C SER A 51 -15.92 -0.69 4.63
N GLN A 52 -15.28 -1.25 5.66
CA GLN A 52 -15.61 -0.98 7.05
C GLN A 52 -15.23 0.45 7.47
N MET A 53 -14.11 0.99 6.95
CA MET A 53 -13.78 2.40 7.18
C MET A 53 -14.80 3.31 6.51
N MET A 54 -15.23 3.01 5.27
CA MET A 54 -16.28 3.76 4.59
C MET A 54 -17.57 3.76 5.39
N TYR A 55 -18.01 2.59 5.87
CA TYR A 55 -19.15 2.47 6.77
C TYR A 55 -18.99 3.32 8.03
N GLY A 56 -17.82 3.28 8.67
CA GLY A 56 -17.50 4.12 9.83
C GLY A 56 -17.57 5.62 9.52
N MET A 57 -17.05 6.05 8.36
CA MET A 57 -17.10 7.43 7.91
C MET A 57 -18.52 7.89 7.59
N ILE A 58 -19.35 7.02 6.98
CA ILE A 58 -20.77 7.30 6.73
C ILE A 58 -21.47 7.67 8.04
N HIS A 59 -21.24 6.89 9.10
CA HIS A 59 -21.81 7.13 10.43
C HIS A 59 -21.19 8.33 11.15
N LEU A 60 -19.86 8.41 11.23
CA LEU A 60 -19.14 9.48 11.92
C LEU A 60 -19.48 10.87 11.35
N CYS A 61 -19.57 10.96 10.03
CA CYS A 61 -19.79 12.20 9.31
C CYS A 61 -21.27 12.44 8.96
N LYS A 62 -22.17 11.52 9.33
CA LYS A 62 -23.60 11.52 8.99
C LYS A 62 -23.86 11.81 7.51
N LEU A 63 -23.19 11.06 6.64
CA LEU A 63 -23.15 11.37 5.21
C LEU A 63 -24.54 11.41 4.55
N TRP A 64 -25.53 10.68 5.09
CA TRP A 64 -26.93 10.73 4.67
C TRP A 64 -27.58 12.13 4.78
N GLU A 65 -27.03 13.05 5.59
CA GLU A 65 -27.52 14.44 5.65
C GLU A 65 -27.06 15.29 4.45
N ARG A 66 -26.05 14.82 3.69
CA ARG A 66 -25.38 15.58 2.62
C ARG A 66 -25.49 14.96 1.23
N MET A 67 -25.68 13.64 1.14
CA MET A 67 -25.76 12.91 -0.13
C MET A 67 -26.90 11.91 -0.13
N ALA A 68 -27.35 11.49 -1.31
CA ALA A 68 -28.47 10.57 -1.45
C ALA A 68 -28.07 9.15 -1.02
N THR A 69 -29.06 8.31 -0.69
CA THR A 69 -28.83 6.88 -0.41
C THR A 69 -28.13 6.18 -1.59
N GLU A 70 -28.46 6.58 -2.83
CA GLU A 70 -27.75 6.14 -4.05
C GLU A 70 -26.23 6.40 -3.95
N ASP A 71 -25.80 7.58 -3.47
CA ASP A 71 -24.39 7.92 -3.30
C ASP A 71 -23.69 7.07 -2.21
N LEU A 72 -24.39 6.78 -1.12
CA LEU A 72 -23.89 5.89 -0.05
C LEU A 72 -23.66 4.47 -0.58
N GLY A 73 -24.61 3.99 -1.40
CA GLY A 73 -24.49 2.72 -2.10
C GLY A 73 -23.32 2.67 -3.08
N ILE A 74 -23.12 3.74 -3.84
CA ILE A 74 -21.97 3.89 -4.74
C ILE A 74 -20.65 3.85 -3.95
N LEU A 75 -20.55 4.60 -2.84
CA LEU A 75 -19.36 4.63 -1.99
C LEU A 75 -19.01 3.25 -1.44
N LEU A 76 -20.01 2.56 -0.86
CA LEU A 76 -19.79 1.24 -0.26
C LEU A 76 -19.49 0.18 -1.32
N THR A 77 -20.19 0.19 -2.46
CA THR A 77 -19.94 -0.78 -3.54
C THR A 77 -18.56 -0.57 -4.16
N ALA A 78 -18.14 0.68 -4.37
CA ALA A 78 -16.80 0.97 -4.87
C ALA A 78 -15.73 0.51 -3.87
N ALA A 79 -15.90 0.77 -2.57
CA ALA A 79 -14.99 0.30 -1.53
C ALA A 79 -14.83 -1.24 -1.51
N VAL A 80 -15.92 -1.98 -1.70
CA VAL A 80 -15.92 -3.45 -1.78
C VAL A 80 -15.19 -3.97 -3.04
N CYS A 81 -15.16 -3.20 -4.12
CA CYS A 81 -14.70 -3.66 -5.43
C CYS A 81 -13.34 -3.09 -5.87
N HIS A 82 -12.80 -2.10 -5.16
CA HIS A 82 -11.74 -1.22 -5.69
C HIS A 82 -10.43 -1.92 -6.06
N ASP A 83 -10.16 -3.11 -5.51
CA ASP A 83 -8.93 -3.88 -5.70
C ASP A 83 -9.18 -5.31 -6.21
N LEU A 84 -10.34 -5.54 -6.83
CA LEU A 84 -10.71 -6.85 -7.37
C LEU A 84 -9.64 -7.40 -8.31
N ASP A 85 -9.22 -8.65 -8.08
CA ASP A 85 -8.21 -9.35 -8.87
C ASP A 85 -6.82 -8.67 -8.90
N HIS A 86 -6.47 -7.86 -7.89
CA HIS A 86 -5.14 -7.25 -7.78
C HIS A 86 -4.02 -8.31 -7.85
N PRO A 87 -2.98 -8.16 -8.70
CA PRO A 87 -1.99 -9.21 -8.96
C PRO A 87 -0.84 -9.25 -7.95
N GLY A 88 -0.78 -8.29 -7.02
CA GLY A 88 0.31 -8.14 -6.05
C GLY A 88 1.49 -7.29 -6.54
N TYR A 89 1.33 -6.62 -7.69
CA TYR A 89 2.35 -5.76 -8.31
C TYR A 89 1.67 -4.51 -8.86
N ASN A 90 2.17 -3.33 -8.48
CA ASN A 90 1.53 -2.04 -8.78
C ASN A 90 1.64 -1.64 -10.28
N ASN A 91 0.96 -0.54 -10.64
CA ASN A 91 0.94 0.01 -12.01
C ASN A 91 2.34 0.22 -12.61
N THR A 92 3.32 0.70 -11.82
CA THR A 92 4.70 0.89 -12.28
C THR A 92 5.32 -0.41 -12.77
N TYR A 93 5.11 -1.51 -12.04
CA TYR A 93 5.56 -2.83 -12.50
C TYR A 93 4.81 -3.25 -13.77
N GLN A 94 3.48 -3.11 -13.82
CA GLN A 94 2.68 -3.49 -15.00
C GLN A 94 3.23 -2.83 -16.27
N ILE A 95 3.50 -1.52 -16.20
CA ILE A 95 3.98 -0.70 -17.32
C ILE A 95 5.42 -1.08 -17.69
N ASN A 96 6.33 -1.12 -16.71
CA ASN A 96 7.75 -1.42 -16.97
C ASN A 96 7.95 -2.84 -17.52
N ALA A 97 7.21 -3.82 -17.00
CA ALA A 97 7.22 -5.20 -17.46
C ALA A 97 6.36 -5.43 -18.72
N ARG A 98 5.64 -4.40 -19.20
CA ARG A 98 4.74 -4.45 -20.36
C ARG A 98 3.76 -5.62 -20.29
N THR A 99 3.14 -5.80 -19.14
CA THR A 99 2.21 -6.92 -18.91
C THR A 99 0.97 -6.78 -19.78
N GLU A 100 0.19 -7.86 -19.86
CA GLU A 100 -1.10 -7.86 -20.57
C GLU A 100 -2.04 -6.74 -20.10
N LEU A 101 -2.05 -6.42 -18.79
CA LEU A 101 -2.87 -5.34 -18.25
C LEU A 101 -2.39 -3.97 -18.73
N ALA A 102 -1.08 -3.71 -18.71
CA ALA A 102 -0.53 -2.44 -19.20
C ALA A 102 -0.83 -2.24 -20.70
N ILE A 103 -0.66 -3.29 -21.51
CA ILE A 103 -0.99 -3.27 -22.94
C ILE A 103 -2.48 -3.04 -23.16
N ARG A 104 -3.35 -3.77 -22.43
CA ARG A 104 -4.81 -3.66 -22.56
C ARG A 104 -5.32 -2.25 -22.25
N TYR A 105 -4.75 -1.61 -21.23
CA TYR A 105 -5.17 -0.30 -20.75
C TYR A 105 -4.27 0.85 -21.20
N ASN A 106 -3.34 0.60 -22.13
CA ASN A 106 -2.45 1.59 -22.72
C ASN A 106 -1.73 2.44 -21.67
N ASP A 107 -1.22 1.80 -20.61
CA ASP A 107 -0.51 2.40 -19.48
C ASP A 107 -1.33 3.41 -18.63
N ILE A 108 -2.64 3.55 -18.86
CA ILE A 108 -3.50 4.48 -18.12
C ILE A 108 -4.22 3.72 -17.00
N SER A 109 -3.77 3.93 -15.76
CA SER A 109 -4.28 3.26 -14.54
C SER A 109 -4.66 1.78 -14.78
N PRO A 110 -3.71 0.91 -15.22
CA PRO A 110 -4.05 -0.44 -15.67
C PRO A 110 -4.77 -1.29 -14.63
N LEU A 111 -4.36 -1.19 -13.36
CA LEU A 111 -4.95 -1.96 -12.27
C LEU A 111 -6.34 -1.47 -11.93
N GLU A 112 -6.54 -0.17 -11.74
CA GLU A 112 -7.84 0.38 -11.35
C GLU A 112 -8.89 0.18 -12.45
N ASN A 113 -8.48 0.25 -13.73
CA ASN A 113 -9.35 -0.14 -14.84
C ASN A 113 -9.70 -1.63 -14.82
N HIS A 114 -8.74 -2.50 -14.47
CA HIS A 114 -8.97 -3.94 -14.33
C HIS A 114 -9.92 -4.25 -13.18
N HIS A 115 -9.72 -3.67 -11.99
CA HIS A 115 -10.59 -3.83 -10.83
C HIS A 115 -12.03 -3.46 -11.16
N CYS A 116 -12.20 -2.31 -11.84
CA CYS A 116 -13.50 -1.85 -12.31
C CYS A 116 -14.12 -2.80 -13.35
N ALA A 117 -13.32 -3.29 -14.31
CA ALA A 117 -13.80 -4.25 -15.31
C ALA A 117 -14.29 -5.56 -14.65
N VAL A 118 -13.54 -6.12 -13.70
CA VAL A 118 -13.91 -7.32 -12.94
C VAL A 118 -15.18 -7.07 -12.11
N ALA A 119 -15.29 -5.92 -11.43
CA ALA A 119 -16.48 -5.55 -10.66
C ALA A 119 -17.76 -5.62 -11.52
N PHE A 120 -17.72 -5.05 -12.72
CA PHE A 120 -18.87 -5.07 -13.61
C PHE A 120 -19.05 -6.37 -14.39
N GLN A 121 -17.99 -7.18 -14.55
CA GLN A 121 -18.13 -8.55 -15.03
C GLN A 121 -18.92 -9.39 -14.02
N ILE A 122 -18.62 -9.29 -12.72
CA ILE A 122 -19.40 -9.92 -11.65
C ILE A 122 -20.85 -9.43 -11.68
N LEU A 123 -21.07 -8.12 -11.75
CA LEU A 123 -22.44 -7.54 -11.78
C LEU A 123 -23.20 -7.85 -13.07
N SER A 124 -22.53 -8.28 -14.15
CA SER A 124 -23.20 -8.67 -15.40
C SER A 124 -23.87 -10.05 -15.32
N ASN A 125 -23.46 -10.88 -14.36
CA ASN A 125 -24.08 -12.18 -14.13
C ASN A 125 -25.39 -12.01 -13.32
N PRO A 126 -26.55 -12.49 -13.82
CA PRO A 126 -27.83 -12.37 -13.12
C PRO A 126 -27.83 -12.90 -11.67
N ASP A 127 -27.03 -13.93 -11.37
CA ASP A 127 -26.96 -14.54 -10.03
C ASP A 127 -26.22 -13.69 -9.00
N THR A 128 -25.47 -12.68 -9.44
CA THR A 128 -24.63 -11.78 -8.63
C THR A 128 -24.94 -10.30 -8.89
N ASN A 129 -25.93 -9.99 -9.71
CA ASN A 129 -26.30 -8.62 -10.05
C ASN A 129 -27.18 -7.98 -8.95
N ILE A 130 -26.55 -7.33 -7.97
CA ILE A 130 -27.26 -6.61 -6.91
C ILE A 130 -28.06 -5.40 -7.42
N PHE A 131 -27.82 -4.95 -8.66
CA PHE A 131 -28.55 -3.84 -9.30
C PHE A 131 -29.56 -4.32 -10.35
N ALA A 132 -29.95 -5.60 -10.34
CA ALA A 132 -30.86 -6.16 -11.34
C ALA A 132 -32.24 -5.48 -11.40
N ASN A 133 -32.67 -4.87 -10.29
CA ASN A 133 -34.00 -4.31 -10.12
C ASN A 133 -34.05 -2.77 -10.18
N VAL A 134 -32.93 -2.09 -10.45
CA VAL A 134 -32.92 -0.64 -10.67
C VAL A 134 -33.21 -0.31 -12.14
N ASP A 135 -33.76 0.86 -12.42
CA ASP A 135 -33.98 1.29 -13.80
C ASP A 135 -32.66 1.60 -14.52
N LYS A 136 -32.73 1.69 -15.85
CA LYS A 136 -31.55 1.87 -16.71
C LYS A 136 -30.79 3.17 -16.43
N ASP A 137 -31.48 4.26 -16.08
CA ASP A 137 -30.83 5.54 -15.87
C ASP A 137 -30.18 5.60 -14.48
N THR A 138 -30.79 4.97 -13.48
CA THR A 138 -30.18 4.73 -12.17
C THR A 138 -28.94 3.84 -12.28
N PHE A 139 -29.00 2.72 -13.03
CA PHE A 139 -27.83 1.88 -13.25
C PHE A 139 -26.68 2.62 -13.93
N LYS A 140 -26.97 3.51 -14.91
CA LYS A 140 -25.93 4.34 -15.55
C LYS A 140 -25.24 5.25 -14.53
N ARG A 141 -25.98 5.89 -13.63
CA ARG A 141 -25.42 6.75 -12.57
C ARG A 141 -24.57 5.95 -11.59
N ILE A 142 -25.08 4.81 -11.13
CA ILE A 142 -24.34 3.88 -10.25
C ILE A 142 -23.04 3.44 -10.91
N ARG A 143 -23.10 2.98 -12.17
CA ARG A 143 -21.92 2.54 -12.92
C ARG A 143 -20.89 3.66 -13.06
N ALA A 144 -21.32 4.86 -13.43
CA ALA A 144 -20.45 6.01 -13.58
C ALA A 144 -19.79 6.39 -12.24
N GLY A 145 -20.56 6.41 -11.15
CA GLY A 145 -20.08 6.70 -9.81
C GLY A 145 -19.05 5.68 -9.33
N ILE A 146 -19.35 4.39 -9.39
CA ILE A 146 -18.41 3.33 -8.98
C ILE A 146 -17.13 3.39 -9.83
N THR A 147 -17.25 3.56 -11.15
CA THR A 147 -16.08 3.67 -12.04
C THR A 147 -15.19 4.85 -11.65
N MET A 148 -15.79 6.03 -11.41
CA MET A 148 -15.07 7.23 -10.98
C MET A 148 -14.32 7.00 -9.67
N LEU A 149 -14.96 6.33 -8.70
CA LEU A 149 -14.36 6.09 -7.38
C LEU A 149 -13.22 5.07 -7.42
N ILE A 150 -13.39 3.96 -8.16
CA ILE A 150 -12.31 2.97 -8.32
C ILE A 150 -11.12 3.60 -9.05
N LEU A 151 -11.34 4.35 -10.14
CA LEU A 151 -10.24 5.03 -10.85
C LEU A 151 -9.59 6.16 -10.04
N ALA A 152 -10.22 6.62 -8.96
CA ALA A 152 -9.65 7.63 -8.08
C ALA A 152 -8.69 7.02 -7.04
N THR A 153 -8.70 5.70 -6.81
CA THR A 153 -7.78 5.07 -5.84
C THR A 153 -6.33 5.11 -6.32
N ASP A 154 -6.08 5.16 -7.63
CA ASP A 154 -4.74 5.33 -8.22
C ASP A 154 -3.98 6.48 -7.54
N MET A 155 -2.89 6.13 -6.86
CA MET A 155 -2.07 7.08 -6.11
C MET A 155 -1.26 8.02 -7.01
N ALA A 156 -1.08 7.71 -8.31
CA ALA A 156 -0.52 8.65 -9.28
C ALA A 156 -1.39 9.91 -9.44
N ARG A 157 -2.70 9.80 -9.18
CA ARG A 157 -3.67 10.89 -9.25
C ARG A 157 -3.93 11.59 -7.91
N HIS A 158 -3.21 11.21 -6.85
CA HIS A 158 -3.44 11.75 -5.51
C HIS A 158 -3.32 13.28 -5.46
N ALA A 159 -2.25 13.84 -6.06
CA ALA A 159 -2.02 15.29 -6.05
C ALA A 159 -3.11 16.06 -6.80
N GLU A 160 -3.48 15.60 -8.01
CA GLU A 160 -4.56 16.18 -8.84
C GLU A 160 -5.89 16.24 -8.07
N ILE A 161 -6.30 15.13 -7.48
CA ILE A 161 -7.58 15.02 -6.76
C ILE A 161 -7.58 15.91 -5.51
N MET A 162 -6.47 15.92 -4.76
CA MET A 162 -6.37 16.74 -3.55
C MET A 162 -6.30 18.23 -3.84
N GLU A 163 -5.67 18.65 -4.93
CA GLU A 163 -5.66 20.05 -5.38
C GLU A 163 -7.07 20.51 -5.78
N SER A 164 -7.76 19.70 -6.59
CA SER A 164 -9.16 19.94 -6.98
C SER A 164 -10.08 20.07 -5.75
N PHE A 165 -9.91 19.21 -4.73
CA PHE A 165 -10.71 19.30 -3.51
C PHE A 165 -10.40 20.56 -2.70
N LYS A 166 -9.12 20.92 -2.56
CA LYS A 166 -8.71 22.15 -1.85
C LYS A 166 -9.24 23.40 -2.54
N GLU A 167 -9.23 23.45 -3.86
CA GLU A 167 -9.81 24.55 -4.64
C GLU A 167 -11.30 24.73 -4.33
N LYS A 168 -12.06 23.63 -4.35
CA LYS A 168 -13.50 23.62 -4.02
C LYS A 168 -13.80 24.05 -2.59
N LEU A 169 -12.92 23.76 -1.64
CA LEU A 169 -13.03 24.27 -0.27
C LEU A 169 -12.80 25.79 -0.23
N SER A 170 -11.75 26.26 -0.90
CA SER A 170 -11.39 27.68 -0.96
C SER A 170 -12.45 28.53 -1.67
N SER A 171 -13.15 27.98 -2.67
CA SER A 171 -14.22 28.65 -3.40
C SER A 171 -15.60 28.61 -2.70
N GLY A 172 -15.68 28.03 -1.50
CA GLY A 172 -16.93 27.80 -0.79
C GLY A 172 -17.55 26.45 -1.16
N PHE A 173 -17.22 25.42 -0.38
CA PHE A 173 -17.71 24.06 -0.61
C PHE A 173 -19.24 23.99 -0.54
N ASN A 174 -19.85 23.37 -1.55
CA ASN A 174 -21.29 23.21 -1.65
C ASN A 174 -21.63 21.75 -2.01
N ASP A 175 -22.20 21.00 -1.06
CA ASP A 175 -22.60 19.60 -1.26
C ASP A 175 -23.80 19.42 -2.19
N ARG A 176 -24.48 20.51 -2.59
CA ARG A 176 -25.50 20.50 -3.65
C ARG A 176 -24.91 20.66 -5.05
N ASN A 177 -23.63 21.02 -5.17
CA ASN A 177 -22.94 21.04 -6.44
C ASN A 177 -22.38 19.63 -6.73
N LYS A 178 -22.78 19.05 -7.86
CA LYS A 178 -22.38 17.70 -8.27
C LYS A 178 -20.86 17.52 -8.33
N ASP A 179 -20.12 18.47 -8.90
CA ASP A 179 -18.66 18.38 -9.03
C ASP A 179 -17.96 18.42 -7.66
N HIS A 180 -18.46 19.26 -6.75
CA HIS A 180 -17.96 19.31 -5.37
C HIS A 180 -18.22 18.00 -4.64
N LEU A 181 -19.43 17.46 -4.76
CA LEU A 181 -19.83 16.22 -4.12
C LEU A 181 -19.07 15.02 -4.69
N ASP A 182 -18.89 14.92 -6.01
CA ASP A 182 -18.10 13.88 -6.66
C ASP A 182 -16.63 13.93 -6.23
N THR A 183 -16.05 15.13 -6.13
CA THR A 183 -14.68 15.29 -5.63
C THR A 183 -14.56 14.89 -4.17
N LEU A 184 -15.55 15.24 -3.32
CA LEU A 184 -15.59 14.76 -1.94
C LEU A 184 -15.65 13.23 -1.90
N LYS A 185 -16.51 12.58 -2.69
CA LYS A 185 -16.61 11.11 -2.73
C LYS A 185 -15.29 10.45 -3.17
N MET A 186 -14.58 11.02 -4.15
CA MET A 186 -13.25 10.55 -4.53
C MET A 186 -12.25 10.66 -3.36
N VAL A 187 -12.25 11.76 -2.62
CA VAL A 187 -11.38 11.89 -1.44
C VAL A 187 -11.78 10.93 -0.32
N LEU A 188 -13.08 10.69 -0.10
CA LEU A 188 -13.58 9.76 0.91
C LEU A 188 -13.13 8.31 0.64
N ILE A 189 -13.24 7.82 -0.60
CA ILE A 189 -12.76 6.46 -0.91
C ILE A 189 -11.24 6.37 -0.74
N LYS A 190 -10.48 7.39 -1.15
CA LYS A 190 -9.03 7.44 -0.91
C LYS A 190 -8.69 7.45 0.57
N CYS A 191 -9.41 8.22 1.39
CA CYS A 191 -9.27 8.18 2.85
C CYS A 191 -9.43 6.77 3.40
N CYS A 192 -10.46 6.04 2.94
CA CYS A 192 -10.74 4.68 3.40
C CYS A 192 -9.70 3.67 2.92
N ASP A 193 -9.22 3.81 1.69
CA ASP A 193 -8.26 2.92 1.05
C ASP A 193 -6.93 2.88 1.82
N ILE A 194 -6.37 4.06 2.13
CA ILE A 194 -5.10 4.18 2.83
C ILE A 194 -5.25 4.42 4.34
N SER A 195 -6.36 3.97 4.94
CA SER A 195 -6.74 4.33 6.31
C SER A 195 -6.11 3.47 7.41
N ASN A 196 -5.19 2.56 7.11
CA ASN A 196 -4.74 1.56 8.10
C ASN A 196 -4.19 2.22 9.37
N GLU A 197 -3.38 3.27 9.24
CA GLU A 197 -2.78 3.99 10.38
C GLU A 197 -3.74 4.90 11.15
N VAL A 198 -5.00 5.00 10.73
CA VAL A 198 -6.06 5.62 11.54
C VAL A 198 -6.51 4.68 12.65
N ARG A 199 -6.33 3.37 12.47
CA ARG A 199 -6.78 2.33 13.41
C ARG A 199 -5.83 2.27 14.62
N PRO A 200 -6.28 1.69 15.75
CA PRO A 200 -5.38 1.36 16.86
C PRO A 200 -4.16 0.57 16.39
N MET A 201 -3.02 0.79 17.02
CA MET A 201 -1.72 0.28 16.57
C MET A 201 -1.68 -1.24 16.50
N GLU A 202 -2.34 -1.91 17.42
CA GLU A 202 -2.44 -3.38 17.47
C GLU A 202 -3.16 -3.94 16.24
N VAL A 203 -3.95 -3.10 15.55
CA VAL A 203 -4.65 -3.41 14.31
C VAL A 203 -3.89 -2.91 13.08
N SER A 204 -3.26 -1.73 13.15
CA SER A 204 -2.56 -1.12 12.00
C SER A 204 -1.18 -1.74 11.74
N GLU A 205 -0.41 -2.03 12.78
CA GLU A 205 0.99 -2.44 12.63
C GLU A 205 1.19 -3.74 11.81
N PRO A 206 0.35 -4.79 11.96
CA PRO A 206 0.46 -5.99 11.13
C PRO A 206 0.27 -5.71 9.63
N TRP A 207 -0.51 -4.68 9.26
CA TRP A 207 -0.68 -4.30 7.85
C TRP A 207 0.58 -3.74 7.23
N VAL A 208 1.47 -3.13 8.03
CA VAL A 208 2.75 -2.63 7.52
C VAL A 208 3.66 -3.78 7.14
N ASP A 209 3.66 -4.87 7.91
CA ASP A 209 4.41 -6.08 7.56
C ASP A 209 3.88 -6.70 6.26
N CYS A 210 2.54 -6.81 6.12
CA CYS A 210 1.90 -7.24 4.87
C CYS A 210 2.27 -6.36 3.67
N LEU A 211 2.23 -5.03 3.85
CA LEU A 211 2.56 -4.06 2.80
C LEU A 211 4.01 -4.22 2.34
N LEU A 212 4.94 -4.28 3.30
CA LEU A 212 6.36 -4.44 3.01
C LEU A 212 6.65 -5.79 2.37
N GLU A 213 6.01 -6.87 2.80
CA GLU A 213 6.15 -8.18 2.15
C GLU A 213 5.76 -8.10 0.67
N GLU A 214 4.61 -7.51 0.34
CA GLU A 214 4.17 -7.36 -1.04
C GLU A 214 5.09 -6.44 -1.86
N TYR A 215 5.50 -5.30 -1.30
CA TYR A 215 6.43 -4.37 -1.94
C TYR A 215 7.79 -5.00 -2.20
N PHE A 216 8.29 -5.80 -1.24
CA PHE A 216 9.56 -6.47 -1.39
C PHE A 216 9.49 -7.63 -2.39
N ASN A 217 8.37 -8.35 -2.46
CA ASN A 217 8.17 -9.36 -3.50
C ASN A 217 8.20 -8.73 -4.90
N GLN A 218 7.62 -7.54 -5.07
CA GLN A 218 7.72 -6.78 -6.31
C GLN A 218 9.16 -6.34 -6.59
N SER A 219 9.83 -5.67 -5.65
CA SER A 219 11.17 -5.12 -5.91
C SER A 219 12.23 -6.20 -6.11
N ASP A 220 12.10 -7.35 -5.44
CA ASP A 220 12.97 -8.51 -5.67
C ASP A 220 12.77 -9.05 -7.10
N ARG A 221 11.53 -9.10 -7.59
CA ARG A 221 11.22 -9.49 -8.96
C ARG A 221 11.73 -8.48 -9.99
N GLU A 222 11.55 -7.18 -9.75
CA GLU A 222 12.09 -6.12 -10.60
C GLU A 222 13.63 -6.24 -10.72
N LYS A 223 14.34 -6.50 -9.62
CA LYS A 223 15.79 -6.78 -9.64
C LYS A 223 16.13 -7.98 -10.51
N MET A 224 15.39 -9.08 -10.39
CA MET A 224 15.61 -10.31 -11.17
C MET A 224 15.37 -10.12 -12.66
N GLU A 225 14.37 -9.32 -13.03
CA GLU A 225 13.99 -9.05 -14.43
C GLU A 225 14.76 -7.87 -15.05
N GLY A 226 15.64 -7.21 -14.28
CA GLY A 226 16.42 -6.05 -14.74
C GLY A 226 15.57 -4.78 -14.92
N LEU A 227 14.44 -4.69 -14.23
CA LEU A 227 13.53 -3.54 -14.26
C LEU A 227 13.94 -2.47 -13.22
N PRO A 228 13.52 -1.20 -13.41
CA PRO A 228 13.74 -0.15 -12.41
C PRO A 228 13.06 -0.46 -11.08
N VAL A 229 13.79 -0.26 -9.97
CA VAL A 229 13.30 -0.48 -8.60
C VAL A 229 13.06 0.86 -7.90
N ALA A 230 11.87 1.05 -7.35
CA ALA A 230 11.57 2.24 -6.56
C ALA A 230 12.29 2.20 -5.19
N PRO A 231 13.02 3.26 -4.78
CA PRO A 231 13.78 3.25 -3.51
C PRO A 231 12.94 2.99 -2.27
N PHE A 232 11.66 3.40 -2.27
CA PHE A 232 10.74 3.20 -1.14
C PHE A 232 10.12 1.80 -1.09
N MET A 233 10.41 0.94 -2.07
CA MET A 233 10.01 -0.48 -2.10
C MET A 233 11.22 -1.43 -1.98
N ASP A 234 12.44 -0.88 -1.89
CA ASP A 234 13.66 -1.68 -1.88
C ASP A 234 13.91 -2.28 -0.50
N ARG A 235 13.89 -3.62 -0.40
CA ARG A 235 14.13 -4.40 0.83
C ARG A 235 15.41 -4.00 1.55
N ASP A 236 16.44 -3.58 0.82
CA ASP A 236 17.74 -3.23 1.37
C ASP A 236 17.77 -1.82 2.00
N LYS A 237 16.76 -0.99 1.71
CA LYS A 237 16.73 0.44 2.09
C LYS A 237 15.59 0.79 3.04
N VAL A 238 14.51 0.00 3.04
CA VAL A 238 13.27 0.33 3.73
C VAL A 238 13.17 -0.44 5.05
N THR A 239 12.90 0.30 6.13
CA THR A 239 12.42 -0.26 7.39
C THR A 239 10.98 0.15 7.64
N LYS A 240 10.27 -0.62 8.47
CA LYS A 240 8.90 -0.32 8.94
C LYS A 240 8.70 1.17 9.28
N PRO A 241 9.48 1.79 10.20
CA PRO A 241 9.26 3.19 10.52
C PRO A 241 9.55 4.14 9.35
N THR A 242 10.57 3.87 8.52
CA THR A 242 10.88 4.76 7.38
C THR A 242 9.79 4.75 6.31
N ALA A 243 9.10 3.62 6.11
CA ALA A 243 7.96 3.53 5.21
C ALA A 243 6.78 4.40 5.71
N GLN A 244 6.49 4.33 7.01
CA GLN A 244 5.28 4.96 7.56
C GLN A 244 5.44 6.45 7.87
N ILE A 245 6.59 6.93 8.37
CA ILE A 245 6.74 8.34 8.79
C ILE A 245 6.43 9.30 7.64
N GLY A 246 7.04 9.07 6.47
CA GLY A 246 6.84 9.93 5.30
C GLY A 246 5.41 9.87 4.79
N PHE A 247 4.85 8.66 4.70
CA PHE A 247 3.49 8.44 4.23
C PHE A 247 2.44 9.09 5.14
N ILE A 248 2.55 8.89 6.46
CA ILE A 248 1.64 9.51 7.44
C ILE A 248 1.75 11.04 7.38
N LYS A 249 2.99 11.57 7.39
CA LYS A 249 3.24 13.01 7.47
C LYS A 249 2.83 13.77 6.22
N PHE A 250 3.10 13.23 5.04
CA PHE A 250 2.96 13.96 3.78
C PHE A 250 1.75 13.54 2.95
N VAL A 251 1.14 12.38 3.24
CA VAL A 251 -0.05 11.90 2.53
C VAL A 251 -1.26 11.86 3.46
N LEU A 252 -1.21 11.07 4.54
CA LEU A 252 -2.39 10.83 5.39
C LEU A 252 -2.83 12.09 6.14
N ILE A 253 -1.96 12.68 6.98
CA ILE A 253 -2.35 13.84 7.79
C ILE A 253 -2.90 14.98 6.92
N PRO A 254 -2.23 15.44 5.83
CA PRO A 254 -2.76 16.52 5.00
C PRO A 254 -4.11 16.18 4.34
N MET A 255 -4.32 14.92 3.94
CA MET A 255 -5.58 14.48 3.35
C MET A 255 -6.71 14.52 4.38
N PHE A 256 -6.52 13.88 5.54
CA PHE A 256 -7.53 13.84 6.60
C PHE A 256 -7.80 15.23 7.21
N GLU A 257 -6.80 16.09 7.37
CA GLU A 257 -6.99 17.49 7.80
C GLU A 257 -7.80 18.29 6.77
N THR A 258 -7.66 17.99 5.46
CA THR A 258 -8.46 18.63 4.42
C THR A 258 -9.93 18.20 4.51
N VAL A 259 -10.21 16.91 4.77
CA VAL A 259 -11.57 16.42 4.98
C VAL A 259 -12.16 16.94 6.30
N ALA A 260 -11.35 17.11 7.34
CA ALA A 260 -11.77 17.66 8.62
C ALA A 260 -12.31 19.10 8.54
N LYS A 261 -11.98 19.84 7.47
CA LYS A 261 -12.60 21.15 7.18
C LYS A 261 -14.08 21.06 6.82
N VAL A 262 -14.54 19.90 6.33
CA VAL A 262 -15.96 19.63 6.03
C VAL A 262 -16.63 18.88 7.20
N PHE A 263 -15.90 17.95 7.81
CA PHE A 263 -16.39 17.10 8.90
C PHE A 263 -15.45 17.18 10.10
N THR A 264 -15.70 18.13 11.00
CA THR A 264 -14.79 18.46 12.10
C THR A 264 -14.54 17.29 13.06
N GLN A 265 -15.46 16.32 13.14
CA GLN A 265 -15.32 15.10 13.94
C GLN A 265 -14.12 14.23 13.52
N ILE A 266 -13.68 14.34 12.26
CA ILE A 266 -12.51 13.61 11.74
C ILE A 266 -11.21 14.04 12.43
N ASP A 267 -11.10 15.29 12.89
CA ASP A 267 -9.86 15.76 13.51
C ASP A 267 -9.53 14.92 14.75
N GLU A 268 -10.47 14.81 15.68
CA GLU A 268 -10.29 14.04 16.92
C GLU A 268 -10.19 12.53 16.64
N VAL A 269 -11.09 11.98 15.82
CA VAL A 269 -11.24 10.53 15.65
C VAL A 269 -10.20 9.93 14.71
N MET A 270 -9.60 10.71 13.80
CA MET A 270 -8.72 10.19 12.76
C MET A 270 -7.39 10.95 12.62
N VAL A 271 -7.40 12.29 12.67
CA VAL A 271 -6.15 13.07 12.55
C VAL A 271 -5.27 12.90 13.79
N GLN A 272 -5.84 12.90 15.00
CA GLN A 272 -5.07 12.71 16.22
C GLN A 272 -4.40 11.32 16.29
N PRO A 273 -5.10 10.18 16.02
CA PRO A 273 -4.45 8.88 15.91
C PRO A 273 -3.30 8.84 14.90
N LEU A 274 -3.45 9.48 13.73
CA LEU A 274 -2.36 9.57 12.74
C LEU A 274 -1.14 10.33 13.28
N LYS A 275 -1.35 11.43 14.01
CA LYS A 275 -0.26 12.19 14.66
C LYS A 275 0.46 11.31 15.69
N THR A 276 -0.30 10.60 16.53
CA THR A 276 0.27 9.65 17.51
C THR A 276 1.03 8.50 16.84
N ALA A 277 0.50 7.91 15.77
CA ALA A 277 1.16 6.87 15.01
C ALA A 277 2.48 7.37 14.40
N LYS A 278 2.49 8.58 13.83
CA LYS A 278 3.71 9.22 13.31
C LYS A 278 4.78 9.35 14.38
N ASP A 279 4.44 9.91 15.55
CA ASP A 279 5.37 10.11 16.66
C ASP A 279 5.97 8.78 17.14
N ARG A 280 5.14 7.72 17.19
CA ARG A 280 5.61 6.38 17.52
C ARG A 280 6.61 5.84 16.49
N TYR A 281 6.35 5.97 15.20
CA TYR A 281 7.31 5.51 14.19
C TYR A 281 8.62 6.33 14.22
N GLU A 282 8.56 7.63 14.55
CA GLU A 282 9.76 8.44 14.77
C GLU A 282 10.57 7.96 15.99
N GLU A 283 9.90 7.55 17.07
CA GLU A 283 10.55 6.90 18.23
C GLU A 283 11.18 5.56 17.83
N MET A 284 10.43 4.68 17.13
CA MET A 284 10.93 3.40 16.65
C MET A 284 12.19 3.56 15.79
N LYS A 285 12.18 4.52 14.85
CA LYS A 285 13.34 4.85 14.02
C LYS A 285 14.55 5.25 14.87
N SER A 286 14.34 6.11 15.87
CA SER A 286 15.40 6.59 16.75
C SER A 286 16.02 5.44 17.55
N VAL A 287 15.20 4.50 18.02
CA VAL A 287 15.66 3.28 18.71
C VAL A 287 16.46 2.37 17.78
N GLU A 288 15.98 2.14 16.54
CA GLU A 288 16.71 1.35 15.53
C GLU A 288 18.09 1.94 15.21
N GLU A 289 18.16 3.27 15.04
CA GLU A 289 19.41 3.99 14.76
C GLU A 289 20.39 3.89 15.94
N ALA A 290 19.91 4.08 17.18
CA ALA A 290 20.73 3.92 18.38
C ALA A 290 21.29 2.49 18.53
N GLN A 291 20.49 1.47 18.25
CA GLN A 291 20.92 0.07 18.30
C GLN A 291 21.95 -0.26 17.21
N LYS A 292 21.78 0.25 15.98
CA LYS A 292 22.76 0.11 14.89
C LYS A 292 24.08 0.77 15.28
N GLN A 293 24.05 1.99 15.82
CA GLN A 293 25.24 2.72 16.27
C GLN A 293 25.99 1.98 17.39
N ALA A 294 25.25 1.47 18.40
CA ALA A 294 25.82 0.69 19.48
C ALA A 294 26.47 -0.62 18.99
N THR A 295 25.87 -1.27 17.99
CA THR A 295 26.40 -2.49 17.38
C THR A 295 27.69 -2.23 16.60
N ILE A 296 27.74 -1.12 15.85
CA ILE A 296 28.95 -0.69 15.12
C ILE A 296 30.07 -0.38 16.11
N SER A 297 29.78 0.39 17.18
CA SER A 297 30.75 0.73 18.22
C SER A 297 31.35 -0.53 18.88
N ARG A 298 30.52 -1.48 19.30
CA ARG A 298 30.97 -2.78 19.86
C ARG A 298 31.83 -3.60 18.89
N ARG A 299 31.56 -3.54 17.57
CA ARG A 299 32.37 -4.22 16.55
C ARG A 299 33.73 -3.54 16.37
N LEU A 300 33.79 -2.22 16.44
CA LEU A 300 35.04 -1.45 16.38
C LEU A 300 35.91 -1.71 17.62
N ASP A 301 35.31 -1.73 18.81
CA ASP A 301 36.01 -2.04 20.07
C ASP A 301 36.60 -3.47 20.05
N ARG A 302 35.84 -4.46 19.56
CA ARG A 302 36.33 -5.84 19.40
C ARG A 302 37.46 -5.95 18.37
N LYS A 303 37.43 -5.18 17.28
CA LYS A 303 38.52 -5.14 16.29
C LYS A 303 39.77 -4.45 16.86
N SER A 304 39.62 -3.38 17.63
CA SER A 304 40.72 -2.72 18.34
C SER A 304 41.39 -3.66 19.35
N SER A 305 40.59 -4.37 20.16
CA SER A 305 41.10 -5.36 21.13
C SER A 305 41.81 -6.56 20.45
N LYS A 306 41.32 -7.03 19.29
CA LYS A 306 41.99 -8.07 18.48
C LYS A 306 43.26 -7.57 17.77
N GLY A 307 43.31 -6.30 17.37
CA GLY A 307 44.50 -5.67 16.81
C GLY A 307 45.64 -5.54 17.84
N VAL A 308 45.28 -5.18 19.08
CA VAL A 308 46.24 -5.09 20.20
C VAL A 308 46.78 -6.47 20.59
N THR A 309 45.94 -7.51 20.61
CA THR A 309 46.39 -8.89 20.92
C THR A 309 47.27 -9.49 19.81
N ASN A 310 47.02 -9.18 18.53
CA ASN A 310 47.91 -9.59 17.44
C ASN A 310 49.25 -8.85 17.43
N MET A 311 49.31 -7.56 17.82
CA MET A 311 50.58 -6.84 18.01
C MET A 311 51.39 -7.38 19.20
N ALA A 312 50.74 -7.80 20.29
CA ALA A 312 51.41 -8.43 21.42
C ALA A 312 51.95 -9.84 21.09
N ALA A 313 51.29 -10.57 20.20
CA ALA A 313 51.73 -11.90 19.73
C ALA A 313 52.90 -11.83 18.74
N THR A 314 53.05 -10.76 17.95
CA THR A 314 54.23 -10.53 17.10
C THR A 314 55.41 -9.92 17.86
N ALA A 315 55.16 -9.14 18.92
CA ALA A 315 56.21 -8.61 19.79
C ALA A 315 56.83 -9.66 20.74
N SER A 316 56.17 -10.81 20.96
CA SER A 316 56.69 -11.89 21.82
C SER A 316 57.51 -12.95 21.07
N LYS A 317 57.71 -12.82 19.75
CA LYS A 317 58.56 -13.73 18.96
C LYS A 317 59.93 -13.17 18.55
N SER A 318 60.32 -11.98 19.01
CA SER A 318 61.61 -11.35 18.64
C SER A 318 62.74 -11.47 19.65
N ASN A 319 62.62 -12.29 20.71
CA ASN A 319 63.71 -12.50 21.68
C ASN A 319 63.90 -13.98 22.03
N SER A 320 64.47 -14.76 21.10
CA SER A 320 65.36 -15.87 21.47
C SER A 320 66.21 -16.32 20.28
N HIS A 321 67.52 -16.42 20.55
CA HIS A 321 68.55 -17.19 19.86
C HIS A 321 69.41 -16.48 18.79
N THR A 322 70.58 -16.06 19.27
CA THR A 322 71.85 -15.92 18.56
C THR A 322 72.52 -17.29 18.31
N GLN A 323 73.25 -17.38 17.18
CA GLN A 323 74.27 -18.38 16.76
C GLN A 323 73.73 -19.75 16.27
N THR A 324 74.19 -20.40 15.18
CA THR A 324 75.22 -20.19 14.13
C THR A 324 74.98 -21.22 13.00
N ASP A 325 75.58 -20.96 11.83
CA ASP A 325 76.04 -21.88 10.77
C ASP A 325 75.15 -22.33 9.58
N ASN A 326 75.62 -21.89 8.40
CA ASN A 326 75.79 -22.56 7.09
C ASN A 326 74.88 -23.73 6.67
N CYS A 327 74.15 -23.56 5.55
CA CYS A 327 74.50 -24.13 4.22
C CYS A 327 73.36 -23.98 3.18
N THR A 328 73.78 -23.62 1.96
CA THR A 328 73.18 -23.82 0.62
C THR A 328 71.83 -24.53 0.46
N SER A 329 70.89 -23.94 -0.30
CA SER A 329 70.46 -24.42 -1.64
C SER A 329 69.20 -23.69 -2.17
N SER A 330 69.01 -23.87 -3.47
CA SER A 330 68.25 -23.15 -4.51
C SER A 330 66.72 -23.30 -4.57
N SER A 331 66.11 -22.48 -5.46
CA SER A 331 64.79 -22.58 -6.14
C SER A 331 63.57 -21.96 -5.43
N SER A 332 62.55 -21.37 -6.04
CA SER A 332 62.23 -20.75 -7.35
C SER A 332 60.86 -20.05 -7.12
N PRO A 333 60.52 -18.92 -7.79
CA PRO A 333 59.28 -18.18 -7.50
C PRO A 333 58.02 -18.81 -8.13
N PRO A 334 56.82 -18.63 -7.53
CA PRO A 334 55.56 -19.16 -8.05
C PRO A 334 55.05 -18.33 -9.24
N PRO A 335 54.29 -18.93 -10.18
CA PRO A 335 53.79 -18.24 -11.36
C PRO A 335 52.55 -17.37 -11.07
N PRO A 336 52.31 -16.32 -11.88
CA PRO A 336 51.14 -15.43 -11.79
C PRO A 336 49.86 -16.05 -12.39
N PRO A 337 48.67 -15.46 -12.11
CA PRO A 337 47.38 -16.09 -12.38
C PRO A 337 47.01 -16.09 -13.88
N GLN A 338 46.36 -17.15 -14.33
CA GLN A 338 45.81 -17.25 -15.68
C GLN A 338 44.41 -16.60 -15.76
N SER A 339 44.25 -15.72 -16.74
CA SER A 339 42.97 -15.17 -17.19
C SER A 339 42.21 -16.19 -18.04
N THR A 340 40.96 -16.48 -17.70
CA THR A 340 40.02 -17.11 -18.64
C THR A 340 38.91 -16.12 -18.97
N THR A 341 39.01 -15.58 -20.17
CA THR A 341 37.93 -15.00 -20.95
C THR A 341 36.97 -16.10 -21.39
N LEU A 342 35.69 -15.97 -21.06
CA LEU A 342 34.60 -16.64 -21.77
C LEU A 342 33.52 -15.61 -22.11
N THR A 343 33.24 -15.55 -23.39
CA THR A 343 32.24 -14.77 -24.12
C THR A 343 30.79 -15.23 -23.82
N PRO A 344 29.79 -14.40 -24.15
CA PRO A 344 28.39 -14.64 -23.82
C PRO A 344 27.74 -15.63 -24.79
N VAL A 345 26.85 -16.48 -24.27
CA VAL A 345 25.91 -17.27 -25.07
C VAL A 345 24.57 -16.54 -25.09
N ALA A 346 24.10 -16.27 -26.30
CA ALA A 346 22.75 -15.85 -26.61
C ALA A 346 21.78 -17.03 -26.45
N LEU A 347 20.64 -16.79 -25.79
CA LEU A 347 19.28 -17.10 -26.25
C LEU A 347 18.27 -16.45 -25.32
#